data_AF-A0A1G6M304-F1
#
_entry.id   AF-A0A1G6M304-F1
#
_cell.length_a   1.000
_cell.length_b   1.000
_cell.length_c   1.000
_cell.angle_alpha   90.00
_cell.angle_beta   90.00
_cell.angle_gamma   90.00
#
_symmetry.space_group_name_H-M   'P 1'
#
loop_
_entity.id
_entity.type
_entity.pdbx_description
1 polymer ?
#
loop_
_entity_poly.entity_id
_entity_poly.type
_entity_poly.pdbx_seq_one_letter_code
_entity_poly.pdbx_strand_id
1 'polypeptide(L)'
;MTGIDQCRPLILPRQGEVSPKATEGAGGGQRVLRDPPHSSRRKLSSPSVSAARCHLPLAGKDFRATRADVVREALSWEGTPYHPHARIKGVGCDCAQFPAAVYHAVGLIPDLRPDYSPQWMMHRDEEHFLEWVTPYAREIGREELGSGDFAIWKFGRTYSHGGIVIDPSVVIHAVIAGGAVVRGDMDRDGELQRPARFFTLFGGDYGR
;
A
#
# COMPACT_ATOMS: atom_id res chain seq x y z
N MET A 1 6.59 1.31 -52.94
CA MET A 1 5.62 2.33 -52.52
C MET A 1 5.32 2.06 -51.05
N THR A 2 6.22 2.44 -50.14
CA THR A 2 6.20 3.70 -49.33
C THR A 2 5.01 3.71 -48.34
N GLY A 3 5.19 3.77 -47.02
CA GLY A 3 6.37 3.95 -46.20
C GLY A 3 6.08 3.59 -44.74
N ILE A 4 7.11 3.10 -44.05
CA ILE A 4 7.12 2.83 -42.60
C ILE A 4 7.61 4.09 -41.91
N ASP A 5 6.79 4.52 -40.96
CA ASP A 5 6.93 5.75 -40.17
C ASP A 5 8.18 5.70 -39.27
N GLN A 6 8.94 6.78 -39.29
CA GLN A 6 10.28 6.90 -38.74
C GLN A 6 10.21 7.23 -37.24
N CYS A 7 10.94 6.44 -36.44
CA CYS A 7 11.26 6.73 -35.05
C CYS A 7 11.92 8.12 -34.91
N ARG A 8 11.27 9.02 -34.18
CA ARG A 8 11.86 10.28 -33.69
C ARG A 8 12.64 10.03 -32.39
N PRO A 9 13.92 10.45 -32.27
CA PRO A 9 14.61 10.42 -30.99
C PRO A 9 14.17 11.60 -30.09
N LEU A 10 13.87 11.29 -28.82
CA LEU A 10 13.64 12.27 -27.76
C LEU A 10 14.94 13.03 -27.47
N ILE A 11 14.94 14.34 -27.69
CA ILE A 11 16.02 15.25 -27.32
C ILE A 11 15.81 15.65 -25.85
N LEU A 12 16.74 15.25 -24.97
CA LEU A 12 16.82 15.73 -23.58
C LEU A 12 17.46 17.13 -23.56
N PRO A 13 16.87 18.14 -22.88
CA PRO A 13 17.55 19.42 -22.70
C PRO A 13 18.72 19.31 -21.71
N ARG A 14 19.88 19.84 -22.12
CA ARG A 14 21.10 19.98 -21.32
C ARG A 14 20.96 21.05 -20.24
N GLN A 15 21.78 20.85 -19.22
CA GLN A 15 21.88 21.58 -17.95
C GLN A 15 22.07 23.10 -18.11
N GLY A 16 21.32 23.86 -17.33
CA GLY A 16 21.51 25.29 -17.11
C GLY A 16 22.38 25.53 -15.88
N GLU A 17 23.42 26.33 -16.10
CA GLU A 17 24.55 26.59 -15.23
C GLU A 17 24.21 27.38 -13.96
N VAL A 18 24.95 27.07 -12.89
CA VAL A 18 25.00 27.84 -11.65
C VAL A 18 26.11 28.88 -11.77
N SER A 19 25.86 30.12 -11.34
CA SER A 19 26.93 31.06 -10.98
C SER A 19 26.47 32.09 -9.95
N PRO A 20 27.40 32.67 -9.15
CA PRO A 20 27.13 33.02 -7.75
C PRO A 20 27.27 34.51 -7.38
N LYS A 21 26.67 34.80 -6.21
CA LYS A 21 27.08 35.73 -5.13
C LYS A 21 26.99 37.27 -5.26
N ALA A 22 26.34 37.78 -4.21
CA ALA A 22 26.77 38.85 -3.29
C ALA A 22 26.57 40.31 -3.68
N THR A 23 25.77 41.01 -2.88
CA THR A 23 26.06 42.38 -2.42
C THR A 23 25.63 42.52 -0.96
N GLU A 24 26.57 42.94 -0.11
CA GLU A 24 26.36 43.47 1.23
C GLU A 24 25.94 44.95 1.15
N GLY A 25 25.23 45.44 2.17
CA GLY A 25 24.92 46.86 2.31
C GLY A 25 24.28 47.17 3.66
N ALA A 26 25.11 47.62 4.59
CA ALA A 26 24.77 48.02 5.95
C ALA A 26 23.84 49.24 6.03
N GLY A 27 23.06 49.32 7.11
CA GLY A 27 22.29 50.52 7.46
C GLY A 27 21.63 50.39 8.84
N GLY A 28 22.32 50.88 9.87
CA GLY A 28 21.80 50.97 11.23
C GLY A 28 20.66 51.99 11.36
N GLY A 29 19.76 51.72 12.31
CA GLY A 29 18.64 52.60 12.62
C GLY A 29 17.83 52.09 13.80
N GLN A 30 18.30 52.40 15.01
CA GLN A 30 17.61 52.10 16.26
C GLN A 30 16.36 53.00 16.38
N ARG A 31 15.16 52.40 16.39
CA ARG A 31 13.93 53.05 16.86
C ARG A 31 13.23 52.15 17.87
N VAL A 32 13.39 52.53 19.13
CA VAL A 32 12.55 52.11 20.25
C VAL A 32 11.20 52.81 20.09
N LEU A 33 10.10 52.11 19.80
CA LEU A 33 8.74 52.58 20.10
C LEU A 33 7.72 51.44 20.21
N ARG A 34 7.35 51.16 21.48
CA ARG A 34 6.02 50.88 22.04
C ARG A 34 5.39 49.50 21.83
N ASP A 35 5.25 48.82 22.98
CA ASP A 35 4.44 47.61 23.16
C ASP A 35 2.96 47.83 22.78
N PRO A 36 2.34 46.90 22.03
CA PRO A 36 0.90 46.90 21.81
C PRO A 36 0.15 46.38 23.07
N PRO A 37 -1.07 46.87 23.35
CA PRO A 37 -1.81 46.48 24.54
C PRO A 37 -2.28 45.02 24.47
N HIS A 38 -2.24 44.37 25.63
CA HIS A 38 -2.75 43.03 25.91
C HIS A 38 -4.07 42.72 25.18
N SER A 39 -4.01 41.92 24.12
CA SER A 39 -5.17 41.20 23.63
C SER A 39 -5.44 40.03 24.57
N SER A 40 -6.62 40.05 25.17
CA SER A 40 -7.16 38.98 26.01
C SER A 40 -7.00 37.63 25.30
N ARG A 41 -6.19 36.73 25.86
CA ARG A 41 -6.19 35.31 25.47
C ARG A 41 -7.60 34.78 25.68
N ARG A 42 -8.39 34.66 24.61
CA ARG A 42 -9.55 33.77 24.63
C ARG A 42 -9.01 32.38 24.91
N LYS A 43 -9.45 31.79 26.03
CA LYS A 43 -9.25 30.36 26.30
C LYS A 43 -9.88 29.62 25.12
N LEU A 44 -9.06 29.10 24.22
CA LEU A 44 -9.47 28.03 23.32
C LEU A 44 -9.67 26.82 24.23
N SER A 45 -10.92 26.59 24.61
CA SER A 45 -11.36 25.34 25.21
C SER A 45 -11.00 24.23 24.25
N SER A 46 -10.02 23.41 24.64
CA SER A 46 -9.66 22.19 23.94
C SER A 46 -10.94 21.39 23.68
N PRO A 47 -11.25 20.99 22.43
CA PRO A 47 -12.27 19.99 22.23
C PRO A 47 -11.75 18.73 22.92
N SER A 48 -12.49 18.27 23.93
CA SER A 48 -12.35 16.95 24.51
C SER A 48 -12.46 15.96 23.36
N VAL A 49 -11.31 15.45 22.90
CA VAL A 49 -11.29 14.27 22.04
C VAL A 49 -11.73 13.14 22.95
N SER A 50 -13.05 12.89 22.95
CA SER A 50 -13.60 11.65 23.45
C SER A 50 -12.86 10.55 22.70
N ALA A 51 -11.94 9.88 23.39
CA ALA A 51 -11.30 8.68 22.90
C ALA A 51 -12.45 7.75 22.52
N ALA A 52 -12.75 7.67 21.22
CA ALA A 52 -13.55 6.61 20.67
C ALA A 52 -12.79 5.36 21.04
N ARG A 53 -13.23 4.71 22.12
CA ARG A 53 -12.76 3.42 22.53
C ARG A 53 -13.01 2.54 21.31
N CYS A 54 -11.95 2.23 20.58
CA CYS A 54 -11.94 1.12 19.63
C CYS A 54 -12.35 -0.08 20.47
N HIS A 55 -13.63 -0.40 20.41
CA HIS A 55 -14.18 -1.53 21.12
C HIS A 55 -13.69 -2.75 20.35
N LEU A 56 -12.50 -3.22 20.69
CA LEU A 56 -12.07 -4.54 20.27
C LEU A 56 -12.98 -5.52 21.02
N PRO A 57 -13.81 -6.32 20.34
CA PRO A 57 -14.57 -7.33 21.03
C PRO A 57 -13.57 -8.40 21.49
N LEU A 58 -13.40 -8.51 22.81
CA LEU A 58 -12.69 -9.63 23.41
C LEU A 58 -13.46 -10.92 23.18
N ALA A 59 -12.73 -11.90 22.64
CA ALA A 59 -12.97 -13.34 22.64
C ALA A 59 -14.30 -13.85 23.22
N GLY A 60 -15.16 -14.33 22.32
CA GLY A 60 -16.33 -15.14 22.62
C GLY A 60 -16.89 -15.74 21.33
N LYS A 61 -16.52 -17.00 21.05
CA LYS A 61 -17.05 -17.97 20.06
C LYS A 61 -17.72 -17.42 18.79
N ASP A 62 -17.09 -17.77 17.65
CA ASP A 62 -17.66 -17.88 16.29
C ASP A 62 -17.85 -16.59 15.46
N PHE A 63 -17.02 -15.56 15.65
CA PHE A 63 -16.87 -14.54 14.61
C PHE A 63 -16.07 -15.11 13.43
N ARG A 64 -16.77 -15.65 12.43
CA ARG A 64 -16.18 -15.96 11.13
C ARG A 64 -16.18 -14.68 10.31
N ALA A 65 -15.00 -14.10 10.09
CA ALA A 65 -14.85 -12.96 9.20
C ALA A 65 -15.47 -13.25 7.84
N THR A 66 -16.18 -12.27 7.30
CA THR A 66 -16.80 -12.37 5.98
C THR A 66 -15.88 -11.82 4.91
N ARG A 67 -16.14 -12.18 3.65
CA ARG A 67 -15.51 -11.55 2.48
C ARG A 67 -15.67 -10.03 2.48
N ALA A 68 -16.84 -9.53 2.89
CA ALA A 68 -17.12 -8.10 2.99
C ALA A 68 -16.24 -7.41 4.05
N ASP A 69 -15.91 -8.09 5.15
CA ASP A 69 -15.00 -7.55 6.17
C ASP A 69 -13.59 -7.36 5.63
N VAL A 70 -13.09 -8.33 4.86
CA VAL A 70 -11.78 -8.23 4.17
C VAL A 70 -11.77 -7.02 3.24
N VAL A 71 -12.77 -6.90 2.37
CA VAL A 71 -12.85 -5.79 1.39
C VAL A 71 -12.92 -4.45 2.10
N ARG A 72 -13.76 -4.33 3.13
CA ARG A 72 -13.90 -3.09 3.92
C ARG A 72 -12.59 -2.72 4.60
N GLU A 73 -11.91 -3.69 5.21
CA GLU A 73 -10.60 -3.45 5.82
C GLU A 73 -9.58 -3.05 4.76
N ALA A 74 -9.48 -3.77 3.65
CA ALA A 74 -8.55 -3.48 2.55
C ALA A 74 -8.73 -2.06 1.99
N LEU A 75 -9.98 -1.66 1.71
CA LEU A 75 -10.30 -0.31 1.23
C LEU A 75 -9.90 0.79 2.21
N SER A 76 -9.87 0.52 3.51
CA SER A 76 -9.42 1.50 4.51
C SER A 76 -7.91 1.78 4.46
N TRP A 77 -7.12 0.98 3.73
CA TRP A 77 -5.70 1.23 3.49
C TRP A 77 -5.43 2.02 2.22
N GLU A 78 -6.43 2.24 1.36
CA GLU A 78 -6.26 2.97 0.09
C GLU A 78 -5.59 4.33 0.32
N GLY A 79 -4.55 4.63 -0.47
CA GLY A 79 -3.71 5.81 -0.33
C GLY A 79 -2.57 5.69 0.69
N THR A 80 -2.43 4.58 1.42
CA THR A 80 -1.25 4.36 2.29
C THR A 80 0.02 4.30 1.44
N PRO A 81 1.05 5.12 1.70
CA PRO A 81 2.27 5.16 0.88
C PRO A 81 2.97 3.80 0.78
N TYR A 82 3.61 3.55 -0.36
CA TYR A 82 4.46 2.37 -0.53
C TYR A 82 5.76 2.59 0.23
N HIS A 83 6.05 1.73 1.20
CA HIS A 83 7.33 1.70 1.91
C HIS A 83 7.71 0.25 2.18
N PRO A 84 8.87 -0.22 1.67
CA PRO A 84 9.36 -1.56 1.93
C PRO A 84 9.41 -1.85 3.44
N HIS A 85 8.97 -3.05 3.83
CA HIS A 85 8.95 -3.55 5.21
C HIS A 85 8.10 -2.76 6.20
N ALA A 86 7.31 -1.80 5.73
CA ALA A 86 6.40 -1.07 6.60
C ALA A 86 5.05 -1.79 6.69
N ARG A 87 4.35 -1.57 7.81
CA ARG A 87 2.99 -2.08 8.04
C ARG A 87 2.20 -1.13 8.92
N ILE A 88 2.03 0.11 8.46
CA ILE A 88 1.33 1.16 9.20
C ILE A 88 0.38 1.88 8.25
N LYS A 89 -0.93 1.69 8.46
CA LYS A 89 -2.00 2.32 7.68
C LYS A 89 -1.83 3.84 7.65
N GLY A 90 -1.90 4.43 6.46
CA GLY A 90 -1.70 5.87 6.22
C GLY A 90 -0.25 6.36 6.30
N VAL A 91 0.72 5.51 6.68
CA VAL A 91 2.14 5.89 6.80
C VAL A 91 3.02 5.14 5.81
N GLY A 92 2.87 3.82 5.73
CA GLY A 92 3.73 2.99 4.88
C GLY A 92 3.34 1.52 4.90
N CYS A 93 3.28 0.89 3.73
CA CYS A 93 3.22 -0.56 3.58
C CYS A 93 3.78 -1.05 2.24
N ASP A 94 3.98 -2.36 2.11
CA ASP A 94 4.35 -3.00 0.84
C ASP A 94 3.37 -4.10 0.43
N CYS A 95 3.64 -4.73 -0.72
CA CYS A 95 2.76 -5.72 -1.36
C CYS A 95 2.54 -7.01 -0.54
N ALA A 96 3.39 -7.33 0.43
CA ALA A 96 3.23 -8.50 1.30
C ALA A 96 2.72 -8.12 2.69
N GLN A 97 3.21 -7.00 3.23
CA GLN A 97 2.84 -6.50 4.55
C GLN A 97 1.38 -6.00 4.57
N PHE A 98 0.92 -5.35 3.51
CA PHE A 98 -0.46 -4.85 3.42
C PHE A 98 -1.49 -5.98 3.49
N PRO A 99 -1.46 -7.02 2.63
CA PRO A 99 -2.46 -8.09 2.69
C PRO A 99 -2.40 -8.87 4.00
N ALA A 100 -1.19 -9.13 4.51
CA ALA A 100 -1.02 -9.80 5.80
C ALA A 100 -1.62 -8.98 6.96
N ALA A 101 -1.53 -7.66 6.93
CA ALA A 101 -2.18 -6.79 7.93
C ALA A 101 -3.70 -6.87 7.85
N VAL A 102 -4.26 -6.83 6.64
CA VAL A 102 -5.72 -6.90 6.40
C VAL A 102 -6.28 -8.23 6.91
N TYR A 103 -5.71 -9.35 6.46
CA TYR A 103 -6.19 -10.67 6.85
C TYR A 103 -6.02 -10.93 8.35
N HIS A 104 -4.96 -10.42 8.97
CA HIS A 104 -4.77 -10.48 10.41
C HIS A 104 -5.83 -9.65 11.16
N ALA A 105 -6.10 -8.41 10.71
CA ALA A 105 -7.05 -7.51 11.36
C ALA A 105 -8.49 -8.07 11.38
N VAL A 106 -8.86 -8.86 10.36
CA VAL A 106 -10.15 -9.55 10.34
C VAL A 106 -10.12 -10.93 11.01
N GLY A 107 -8.96 -11.42 11.45
CA GLY A 107 -8.82 -12.69 12.15
C GLY A 107 -8.82 -13.93 11.26
N LEU A 108 -8.45 -13.80 9.99
CA LEU A 108 -8.31 -14.95 9.06
C LEU A 108 -6.93 -15.61 9.15
N ILE A 109 -5.90 -14.88 9.58
CA ILE A 109 -4.54 -15.39 9.78
C ILE A 109 -3.95 -14.89 11.11
N PRO A 110 -2.97 -15.61 11.71
CA PRO A 110 -2.20 -15.10 12.82
C PRO A 110 -1.37 -13.88 12.40
N ASP A 111 -0.66 -13.28 13.36
CA ASP A 111 0.17 -12.11 13.12
C ASP A 111 1.45 -12.45 12.31
N LEU A 112 1.28 -12.73 11.03
CA LEU A 112 2.35 -13.09 10.10
C LEU A 112 3.10 -11.81 9.70
N ARG A 113 4.42 -11.77 9.91
CA ARG A 113 5.32 -10.68 9.48
C ARG A 113 6.32 -11.23 8.45
N PRO A 114 6.02 -11.16 7.14
CA PRO A 114 6.98 -11.54 6.12
C PRO A 114 8.28 -10.75 6.25
N ASP A 115 9.40 -11.45 6.30
CA ASP A 115 10.75 -10.87 6.27
C ASP A 115 11.45 -11.36 5.01
N TYR A 116 11.96 -10.41 4.23
CA TYR A 116 12.50 -10.68 2.91
C TYR A 116 13.36 -9.56 2.35
N SER A 117 14.23 -9.85 1.40
CA SER A 117 14.93 -8.79 0.65
C SER A 117 14.00 -8.20 -0.41
N PRO A 118 13.76 -6.87 -0.48
CA PRO A 118 12.88 -6.26 -1.48
C PRO A 118 13.26 -6.54 -2.95
N GLN A 119 14.43 -7.11 -3.18
CA GLN A 119 14.97 -7.46 -4.48
C GLN A 119 15.14 -8.97 -4.69
N TRP A 120 14.64 -9.82 -3.77
CA TRP A 120 14.86 -11.26 -3.81
C TRP A 120 14.42 -11.85 -5.17
N MET A 121 13.24 -11.46 -5.64
CA MET A 121 12.62 -11.92 -6.88
C MET A 121 13.43 -11.64 -8.15
N MET A 122 14.43 -10.74 -8.10
CA MET A 122 15.31 -10.45 -9.22
C MET A 122 16.48 -11.44 -9.35
N HIS A 123 16.88 -12.09 -8.25
CA HIS A 123 18.11 -12.88 -8.19
C HIS A 123 17.93 -14.31 -7.66
N ARG A 124 16.72 -14.63 -7.18
CA ARG A 124 16.39 -15.86 -6.46
C ARG A 124 15.14 -16.50 -7.05
N ASP A 125 15.08 -17.83 -6.98
CA ASP A 125 13.96 -18.66 -7.46
C ASP A 125 13.05 -19.13 -6.32
N GLU A 126 13.44 -18.83 -5.08
CA GLU A 126 12.74 -19.18 -3.85
C GLU A 126 11.37 -18.46 -3.77
N GLU A 127 10.30 -19.24 -3.73
CA GLU A 127 8.90 -18.78 -3.78
C GLU A 127 8.38 -18.37 -2.40
N HIS A 128 9.12 -17.53 -1.67
CA HIS A 128 8.81 -17.14 -0.29
C HIS A 128 7.39 -16.61 -0.10
N PHE A 129 6.86 -15.87 -1.08
CA PHE A 129 5.48 -15.35 -0.99
C PHE A 129 4.47 -16.51 -0.91
N LEU A 130 4.65 -17.55 -1.73
CA LEU A 130 3.78 -18.71 -1.75
C LEU A 130 3.93 -19.55 -0.48
N GLU A 131 5.14 -19.66 0.06
CA GLU A 131 5.41 -20.34 1.35
C GLU A 131 4.64 -19.69 2.50
N TRP A 132 4.47 -18.36 2.49
CA TRP A 132 3.72 -17.64 3.51
C TRP A 132 2.20 -17.78 3.36
N VAL A 133 1.70 -17.94 2.13
CA VAL A 133 0.26 -17.92 1.82
C VAL A 133 -0.36 -19.31 1.93
N THR A 134 0.34 -20.34 1.43
CA THR A 134 -0.18 -21.70 1.32
C THR A 134 -0.63 -22.36 2.65
N PRO A 135 -0.09 -22.02 3.83
CA PRO A 135 -0.60 -22.55 5.09
C PRO A 135 -2.00 -22.04 5.48
N TYR A 136 -2.42 -20.91 4.92
CA TYR A 136 -3.65 -20.20 5.33
C TYR A 136 -4.71 -20.11 4.23
N ALA A 137 -4.36 -20.49 3.01
CA ALA A 137 -5.21 -20.32 1.85
C ALA A 137 -5.08 -21.49 0.88
N ARG A 138 -6.18 -21.81 0.20
CA ARG A 138 -6.21 -22.79 -0.89
C ARG A 138 -6.19 -22.08 -2.23
N GLU A 139 -5.41 -22.61 -3.16
CA GLU A 139 -5.39 -22.14 -4.53
C GLU A 139 -6.73 -22.41 -5.24
N ILE A 140 -7.18 -21.43 -6.01
CA ILE A 140 -8.43 -21.46 -6.79
C ILE A 140 -8.19 -21.04 -8.23
N GLY A 141 -9.10 -21.41 -9.12
CA GLY A 141 -9.14 -20.90 -10.49
C GLY A 141 -9.67 -19.46 -10.57
N ARG A 142 -9.46 -18.79 -11.70
CA ARG A 142 -9.96 -17.41 -11.92
C ARG A 142 -11.49 -17.36 -11.93
N GLU A 143 -12.13 -18.45 -12.35
CA GLU A 143 -13.57 -18.68 -12.38
C GLU A 143 -14.22 -18.76 -11.00
N GLU A 144 -13.46 -19.17 -9.97
CA GLU A 144 -13.90 -19.20 -8.57
C GLU A 144 -13.61 -17.89 -7.83
N LEU A 145 -12.87 -16.97 -8.47
CA LEU A 145 -12.35 -15.76 -7.84
C LEU A 145 -13.49 -14.82 -7.44
N GLY A 146 -13.48 -14.40 -6.18
CA GLY A 146 -14.43 -13.41 -5.68
C GLY A 146 -13.79 -12.40 -4.73
N SER A 147 -14.56 -11.39 -4.35
CA SER A 147 -14.09 -10.36 -3.42
C SER A 147 -13.62 -10.96 -2.09
N GLY A 148 -12.51 -10.45 -1.56
CA GLY A 148 -11.83 -10.94 -0.36
C GLY A 148 -10.80 -12.05 -0.61
N ASP A 149 -10.78 -12.64 -1.81
CA ASP A 149 -9.73 -13.57 -2.21
C ASP A 149 -8.41 -12.84 -2.50
N PHE A 150 -7.34 -13.60 -2.61
CA PHE A 150 -5.98 -13.11 -2.75
C PHE A 150 -5.39 -13.50 -4.11
N ALA A 151 -4.69 -12.56 -4.74
CA ALA A 151 -4.01 -12.77 -6.02
C ALA A 151 -2.53 -12.49 -5.86
N ILE A 152 -1.70 -13.34 -6.48
CA ILE A 152 -0.24 -13.19 -6.50
C ILE A 152 0.24 -13.25 -7.94
N TRP A 153 0.94 -12.20 -8.37
CA TRP A 153 1.53 -12.12 -9.70
C TRP A 153 3.02 -12.44 -9.67
N LYS A 154 3.47 -13.05 -10.76
CA LYS A 154 4.89 -13.33 -10.99
C LYS A 154 5.62 -12.06 -11.39
N PHE A 155 6.55 -11.60 -10.54
CA PHE A 155 7.48 -10.51 -10.82
C PHE A 155 8.92 -11.01 -10.80
N GLY A 156 9.68 -10.68 -11.83
CA GLY A 156 10.99 -11.31 -12.05
C GLY A 156 10.88 -12.82 -12.20
N ARG A 157 11.56 -13.56 -11.32
CA ARG A 157 11.68 -15.02 -11.37
C ARG A 157 10.60 -15.75 -10.56
N THR A 158 9.93 -15.07 -9.62
CA THR A 158 9.04 -15.67 -8.61
C THR A 158 7.70 -14.94 -8.47
N TYR A 159 6.72 -15.60 -7.85
CA TYR A 159 5.48 -14.98 -7.40
C TYR A 159 5.78 -14.09 -6.20
N SER A 160 5.71 -12.78 -6.39
CA SER A 160 6.28 -11.81 -5.44
C SER A 160 5.49 -10.51 -5.28
N HIS A 161 4.41 -10.33 -6.06
CA HIS A 161 3.51 -9.19 -5.91
C HIS A 161 2.11 -9.66 -5.53
N GLY A 162 1.57 -9.13 -4.43
CA GLY A 162 0.28 -9.55 -3.88
C GLY A 162 -0.77 -8.45 -3.90
N GLY A 163 -2.04 -8.85 -4.03
CA GLY A 163 -3.19 -7.95 -4.01
C GLY A 163 -4.46 -8.66 -3.53
N ILE A 164 -5.36 -7.89 -2.92
CA ILE A 164 -6.66 -8.39 -2.46
C ILE A 164 -7.70 -8.07 -3.53
N VAL A 165 -8.50 -9.07 -3.90
CA VAL A 165 -9.61 -8.91 -4.85
C VAL A 165 -10.74 -8.15 -4.16
N ILE A 166 -11.20 -7.06 -4.75
CA ILE A 166 -12.35 -6.29 -4.26
C ILE A 166 -13.59 -6.44 -5.16
N ASP A 167 -13.37 -6.77 -6.43
CA ASP A 167 -14.37 -7.07 -7.46
C ASP A 167 -13.76 -8.08 -8.46
N PRO A 168 -14.54 -8.86 -9.25
CA PRO A 168 -13.98 -9.91 -10.12
C PRO A 168 -12.81 -9.51 -11.03
N SER A 169 -12.73 -8.24 -11.49
CA SER A 169 -11.58 -7.73 -12.24
C SER A 169 -10.73 -6.73 -11.46
N VAL A 170 -11.15 -6.27 -10.28
CA VAL A 170 -10.49 -5.19 -9.55
C VAL A 170 -9.83 -5.70 -8.28
N VAL A 171 -8.57 -5.33 -8.12
CA VAL A 171 -7.76 -5.62 -6.94
C VAL A 171 -7.35 -4.33 -6.25
N ILE A 172 -7.07 -4.41 -4.96
CA ILE A 172 -6.36 -3.38 -4.21
C ILE A 172 -5.01 -3.94 -3.78
N HIS A 173 -3.94 -3.21 -4.06
CA HIS A 173 -2.58 -3.66 -3.83
C HIS A 173 -1.66 -2.49 -3.46
N ALA A 174 -0.55 -2.78 -2.77
CA ALA A 174 0.51 -1.80 -2.57
C ALA A 174 1.55 -1.99 -3.67
N VAL A 175 1.74 -1.00 -4.53
CA VAL A 175 2.62 -1.12 -5.72
C VAL A 175 3.59 0.04 -5.82
N ILE A 176 4.83 -0.25 -6.23
CA ILE A 176 5.91 0.75 -6.37
C ILE A 176 5.52 1.82 -7.40
N ALA A 177 4.98 1.41 -8.55
CA ALA A 177 4.61 2.32 -9.64
C ALA A 177 3.53 3.35 -9.22
N GLY A 178 2.58 2.93 -8.38
CA GLY A 178 1.55 3.80 -7.80
C GLY A 178 2.01 4.57 -6.56
N GLY A 179 3.16 4.20 -5.97
CA GLY A 179 3.70 4.83 -4.75
C GLY A 179 2.82 4.68 -3.51
N ALA A 180 1.77 3.86 -3.55
CA ALA A 180 0.77 3.71 -2.50
C ALA A 180 -0.03 2.41 -2.66
N VAL A 181 -0.94 2.17 -1.72
CA VAL A 181 -2.07 1.25 -1.87
C VAL A 181 -3.08 1.86 -2.83
N VAL A 182 -3.26 1.22 -3.98
CA VAL A 182 -4.14 1.69 -5.05
C VAL A 182 -4.99 0.54 -5.59
N ARG A 183 -6.03 0.88 -6.33
CA ARG A 183 -6.82 -0.09 -7.09
C ARG A 183 -6.17 -0.33 -8.44
N GLY A 184 -6.24 -1.56 -8.92
CA GLY A 184 -5.84 -1.94 -10.28
C GLY A 184 -6.87 -2.88 -10.90
N ASP A 185 -6.99 -2.82 -12.22
CA ASP A 185 -7.86 -3.66 -13.04
C ASP A 185 -7.04 -4.77 -13.71
N MET A 186 -7.28 -6.02 -13.34
CA MET A 186 -6.55 -7.19 -13.84
C MET A 186 -6.69 -7.40 -15.34
N ASP A 187 -7.75 -6.88 -15.97
CA ASP A 187 -8.00 -7.03 -17.40
C ASP A 187 -7.47 -5.85 -18.21
N ARG A 188 -7.09 -4.74 -17.58
CA ARG A 188 -6.63 -3.51 -18.26
C ARG A 188 -5.19 -3.11 -17.94
N ASP A 189 -4.75 -3.36 -16.71
CA ASP A 189 -3.43 -2.92 -16.25
C ASP A 189 -2.40 -3.99 -16.62
N GLY A 190 -1.47 -3.65 -17.52
CA GLY A 190 -0.51 -4.61 -18.08
C GLY A 190 0.37 -5.30 -17.03
N GLU A 191 0.62 -4.67 -15.88
CA GLU A 191 1.36 -5.29 -14.78
C GLU A 191 0.57 -6.39 -14.04
N LEU A 192 -0.77 -6.36 -14.13
CA LEU A 192 -1.70 -7.32 -13.55
C LEU A 192 -2.17 -8.40 -14.53
N GLN A 193 -1.82 -8.27 -15.81
CA GLN A 193 -2.02 -9.31 -16.84
C GLN A 193 -0.91 -10.36 -16.86
N ARG A 194 0.07 -10.25 -15.94
CA ARG A 194 1.17 -11.21 -15.79
C ARG A 194 0.67 -12.56 -15.25
N PRO A 195 1.45 -13.64 -15.36
CA PRO A 195 1.08 -14.93 -14.76
C PRO A 195 0.74 -14.75 -13.28
N ALA A 196 -0.47 -15.18 -12.90
CA ALA A 196 -1.03 -15.01 -11.57
C ALA A 196 -1.48 -16.35 -10.98
N ARG A 197 -1.49 -16.43 -9.66
CA ARG A 197 -2.11 -17.50 -8.88
C ARG A 197 -3.10 -16.89 -7.91
N PHE A 198 -4.22 -17.56 -7.71
CA PHE A 198 -5.34 -17.05 -6.92
C PHE A 198 -5.60 -17.95 -5.74
N PHE A 199 -5.98 -17.37 -4.61
CA PHE A 199 -6.13 -18.08 -3.34
C PHE A 199 -7.37 -17.62 -2.60
N THR A 200 -8.08 -18.57 -2.00
CA THR A 200 -9.15 -18.28 -1.06
C THR A 200 -8.78 -18.69 0.36
N LEU A 201 -9.09 -17.82 1.33
CA LEU A 201 -8.99 -18.11 2.75
C LEU A 201 -10.34 -18.62 3.33
N PHE A 202 -11.35 -18.77 2.47
CA PHE A 202 -12.69 -19.17 2.85
C PHE A 202 -12.94 -20.65 2.52
N GLY A 203 -13.75 -21.32 3.34
CA GLY A 203 -14.21 -22.69 3.07
C GLY A 203 -13.21 -23.81 3.39
N GLY A 204 -12.12 -23.53 4.11
CA GLY A 204 -11.24 -24.58 4.65
C GLY A 204 -10.86 -24.39 6.11
N ASP A 205 -10.52 -25.52 6.75
CA ASP A 205 -10.04 -25.61 8.13
C ASP A 205 -8.52 -25.43 8.16
N TYR A 206 -8.04 -24.27 7.70
CA TYR A 206 -6.61 -23.95 7.65
C TYR A 206 -6.12 -23.48 9.03
N GLY A 207 -5.54 -24.40 9.81
CA GLY A 207 -4.70 -24.09 10.98
C GLY A 207 -5.34 -23.23 12.08
N ARG A 208 -6.65 -23.38 12.31
CA ARG A 208 -7.36 -22.79 13.46
C ARG A 208 -7.24 -23.67 14.71
#